data_AF-A0A4S2FCE4-F1
#
_entry.id   AF-A0A4S2FCE4-F1
#
_cell.length_a   1.000
_cell.length_b   1.000
_cell.length_c   1.000
_cell.angle_alpha   90.00
_cell.angle_beta   90.00
_cell.angle_gamma   90.00
#
_symmetry.space_group_name_H-M   'P 1'
#
loop_
_entity.id
_entity.type
_entity.pdbx_description
1 polymer ?
#
loop_
_entity_poly.entity_id
_entity_poly.type
_entity_poly.pdbx_seq_one_letter_code
_entity_poly.pdbx_strand_id
1 'polypeptide(L)'
;MNWNDIDFSAIKNMVDSLSDEEKSRIQDMARQMMSQNAPKKDEEAEEEKEVSLAERLGFEESLFVDLPGKMQDALEAADDMEDYYEDDPEADFSAAALFYAKALLEACRHALYEPIKTTLAPKGFGPKACTTLAIYRDALNEDGIHALVDAGHGESAGWMELKALLAWMELQLQRAEYDVIAYPDLLVIKQKLLEEKGILRPLRMEE
;
A
#
# COMPACT_ATOMS: atom_id res chain seq x y z
N MET A 1 8.62 -7.00 43.11
CA MET A 1 9.51 -7.76 44.02
C MET A 1 10.93 -7.42 43.64
N ASN A 2 11.73 -6.93 44.58
CA ASN A 2 13.11 -6.49 44.33
C ASN A 2 14.05 -7.69 44.55
N TRP A 3 14.80 -8.09 43.53
CA TRP A 3 15.61 -9.32 43.52
C TRP A 3 16.79 -9.31 44.51
N ASN A 4 17.10 -8.14 45.07
CA ASN A 4 18.20 -7.95 46.02
C ASN A 4 17.86 -8.37 47.47
N ASP A 5 16.60 -8.71 47.77
CA ASP A 5 16.18 -9.14 49.11
C ASP A 5 16.18 -10.68 49.28
N ILE A 6 16.58 -11.43 48.24
CA ILE A 6 16.68 -12.90 48.29
C ILE A 6 18.07 -13.28 48.80
N ASP A 7 18.14 -13.81 50.02
CA ASP A 7 19.40 -14.32 50.59
C ASP A 7 19.77 -15.69 49.99
N PHE A 8 20.52 -15.65 48.89
CA PHE A 8 21.01 -16.84 48.19
C PHE A 8 21.97 -17.70 49.04
N SER A 9 22.53 -17.16 50.13
CA SER A 9 23.39 -17.92 51.05
C SER A 9 22.57 -18.86 51.95
N ALA A 10 21.37 -18.43 52.36
CA ALA A 10 20.42 -19.26 53.10
C ALA A 10 19.87 -20.41 52.24
N ILE A 11 19.60 -20.15 50.96
CA ILE A 11 19.15 -21.16 49.99
C ILE A 11 20.25 -22.21 49.75
N LYS A 12 21.52 -21.78 49.64
CA LYS A 12 22.65 -22.68 49.46
C LYS A 12 22.86 -23.63 50.65
N ASN A 13 22.80 -23.11 51.88
CA ASN A 13 22.91 -23.94 53.09
C ASN A 13 21.76 -24.94 53.23
N MET A 14 20.57 -24.59 52.75
CA MET A 14 19.38 -25.45 52.75
C MET A 14 19.46 -26.54 51.67
N VAL A 15 20.11 -26.27 50.54
CA VAL A 15 20.37 -27.28 49.50
C VAL A 15 21.47 -28.24 49.95
N ASP A 16 22.52 -27.75 50.61
CA ASP A 16 23.63 -28.58 51.06
C ASP A 16 23.25 -29.60 52.15
N SER A 17 22.21 -29.31 52.95
CA SER A 17 21.68 -30.19 54.01
C SER A 17 20.69 -31.27 53.54
N LEU A 18 20.31 -31.28 52.25
CA LEU A 18 19.41 -32.28 51.68
C LEU A 18 20.13 -33.58 51.34
N SER A 19 19.41 -34.69 51.45
CA SER A 19 19.91 -36.01 51.01
C SER A 19 20.10 -36.05 49.49
N ASP A 20 20.98 -36.92 49.00
CA ASP A 20 21.27 -37.04 47.57
C ASP A 20 20.01 -37.38 46.74
N GLU A 21 19.05 -38.10 47.35
CA GLU A 21 17.75 -38.41 46.74
C GLU A 21 16.84 -37.18 46.60
N GLU A 22 16.87 -36.26 47.56
CA GLU A 22 16.09 -35.01 47.51
C GLU A 22 16.72 -34.00 46.56
N LYS A 23 18.06 -33.93 46.53
CA LYS A 23 18.81 -33.15 45.52
C LYS A 23 18.49 -33.64 44.11
N SER A 24 18.44 -34.96 43.91
CA SER A 24 18.03 -35.55 42.62
C SER A 24 16.61 -35.16 42.25
N ARG A 25 15.65 -35.23 43.18
CA ARG A 25 14.25 -34.84 42.91
C ARG A 25 14.09 -33.36 42.58
N ILE A 26 14.84 -32.49 43.25
CA ILE A 26 14.82 -31.04 42.96
C ILE A 26 15.48 -30.76 41.61
N GLN A 27 16.58 -31.45 41.27
CA GLN A 27 17.18 -31.35 39.95
C GLN A 27 16.25 -31.88 38.85
N ASP A 28 15.53 -32.96 39.09
CA ASP A 28 14.55 -33.51 38.15
C ASP A 28 13.35 -32.58 37.99
N MET A 29 12.87 -31.98 39.08
CA MET A 29 11.78 -31.00 39.04
C MET A 29 12.20 -29.68 38.37
N ALA A 30 13.43 -29.21 38.59
CA ALA A 30 14.01 -28.06 37.91
C ALA A 30 14.24 -28.34 36.41
N ARG A 31 14.70 -29.55 36.05
CA ARG A 31 14.80 -29.98 34.65
C ARG A 31 13.43 -30.08 33.99
N GLN A 32 12.41 -30.54 34.72
CA GLN A 32 11.04 -30.66 34.21
C GLN A 32 10.39 -29.27 34.03
N MET A 33 10.64 -28.32 34.94
CA MET A 33 10.23 -26.92 34.74
C MET A 33 11.01 -26.24 33.61
N MET A 34 12.31 -26.53 33.46
CA MET A 34 13.12 -26.06 32.34
C MET A 34 12.80 -26.76 31.02
N SER A 35 12.14 -27.93 31.02
CA SER A 35 11.65 -28.58 29.81
C SER A 35 10.22 -28.17 29.47
N GLN A 36 9.45 -27.70 30.45
CA GLN A 36 8.15 -27.04 30.26
C GLN A 36 8.33 -25.57 29.82
N ASN A 37 9.41 -24.91 30.25
CA ASN A 37 9.83 -23.56 29.82
C ASN A 37 11.03 -23.57 28.85
N ALA A 38 11.49 -24.73 28.39
CA ALA A 38 12.25 -24.77 27.15
C ALA A 38 11.24 -24.33 26.09
N PRO A 39 11.54 -23.30 25.27
CA PRO A 39 10.63 -22.97 24.19
C PRO A 39 10.50 -24.27 23.41
N LYS A 40 9.29 -24.83 23.39
CA LYS A 40 8.93 -25.68 22.27
C LYS A 40 9.32 -24.86 21.06
N LYS A 41 10.05 -25.44 20.11
CA LYS A 41 10.26 -24.86 18.79
C LYS A 41 8.96 -24.81 17.96
N ASP A 42 7.86 -24.60 18.68
CA ASP A 42 6.49 -24.39 18.27
C ASP A 42 6.02 -23.16 19.08
N GLU A 43 6.86 -22.13 19.19
CA GLU A 43 6.36 -20.79 18.92
C GLU A 43 5.93 -20.81 17.45
N GLU A 44 4.75 -21.40 17.20
CA GLU A 44 3.73 -20.59 16.57
C GLU A 44 3.63 -19.35 17.47
N ALA A 45 4.55 -18.40 17.26
CA ALA A 45 4.09 -17.06 17.08
C ALA A 45 2.87 -17.25 16.18
N GLU A 46 1.69 -16.93 16.70
CA GLU A 46 0.77 -16.23 15.85
C GLU A 46 1.60 -15.03 15.37
N GLU A 47 2.44 -15.25 14.34
CA GLU A 47 2.76 -14.24 13.36
C GLU A 47 1.36 -13.82 12.96
N GLU A 48 0.88 -12.74 13.58
CA GLU A 48 -0.10 -11.88 12.94
C GLU A 48 0.45 -11.77 11.53
N LYS A 49 -0.14 -12.53 10.59
CA LYS A 49 0.36 -12.55 9.22
C LYS A 49 0.33 -11.10 8.80
N GLU A 50 1.50 -10.49 8.69
CA GLU A 50 1.61 -9.13 8.19
C GLU A 50 0.93 -9.17 6.83
N VAL A 51 -0.26 -8.58 6.75
CA VAL A 51 -1.03 -8.54 5.53
C VAL A 51 -0.18 -7.76 4.54
N SER A 52 0.16 -8.36 3.39
CA SER A 52 1.06 -7.68 2.45
C SER A 52 0.43 -6.37 1.97
N LEU A 53 1.26 -5.39 1.59
CA LEU A 53 0.75 -4.13 1.03
C LEU A 53 -0.17 -4.38 -0.18
N ALA A 54 0.16 -5.37 -1.02
CA ALA A 54 -0.68 -5.76 -2.14
C ALA A 54 -2.06 -6.24 -1.66
N GLU A 55 -2.11 -7.09 -0.64
CA GLU A 55 -3.36 -7.58 -0.05
C GLU A 55 -4.17 -6.44 0.60
N ARG A 56 -3.53 -5.54 1.35
CA ARG A 56 -4.16 -4.34 1.94
C ARG A 56 -4.82 -3.45 0.90
N LEU A 57 -4.15 -3.28 -0.25
CA LEU A 57 -4.66 -2.48 -1.38
C LEU A 57 -5.59 -3.28 -2.32
N GLY A 58 -5.83 -4.55 -2.03
CA GLY A 58 -6.72 -5.43 -2.79
C GLY A 58 -6.18 -5.85 -4.16
N PHE A 59 -4.85 -5.96 -4.31
CA PHE A 59 -4.17 -6.49 -5.48
C PHE A 59 -3.79 -7.96 -5.32
N GLU A 60 -3.67 -8.66 -6.45
CA GLU A 60 -2.90 -9.89 -6.49
C GLU A 60 -1.41 -9.55 -6.40
N GLU A 61 -0.65 -10.27 -5.58
CA GLU A 61 0.78 -10.01 -5.35
C GLU A 61 1.58 -9.99 -6.67
N SER A 62 1.31 -10.93 -7.58
CA SER A 62 1.97 -11.01 -8.89
C SER A 62 1.77 -9.72 -9.71
N LEU A 63 0.53 -9.25 -9.79
CA LEU A 63 0.16 -8.02 -10.47
C LEU A 63 0.77 -6.80 -9.79
N PHE A 64 0.80 -6.77 -8.45
CA PHE A 64 1.35 -5.65 -7.69
C PHE A 64 2.84 -5.46 -7.98
N VAL A 65 3.62 -6.55 -7.95
CA VAL A 65 5.07 -6.56 -8.25
C VAL A 65 5.39 -6.17 -9.69
N ASP A 66 4.47 -6.44 -10.62
CA ASP A 66 4.63 -6.09 -12.04
C ASP A 66 4.07 -4.70 -12.40
N LEU A 67 3.56 -3.93 -11.44
CA LEU A 67 3.06 -2.58 -11.69
C LEU A 67 4.15 -1.67 -12.29
N PRO A 68 3.82 -0.89 -13.32
CA PRO A 68 4.84 -0.17 -14.08
C PRO A 68 5.37 1.09 -13.39
N GLY A 69 6.60 1.45 -13.74
CA GLY A 69 7.18 2.73 -13.36
C GLY A 69 7.37 2.87 -11.86
N LYS A 70 6.87 3.96 -11.27
CA LYS A 70 6.91 4.21 -9.81
C LYS A 70 5.54 4.06 -9.17
N MET A 71 4.69 3.22 -9.75
CA MET A 71 3.33 3.05 -9.29
C MET A 71 3.28 2.37 -7.91
N GLN A 72 4.14 1.38 -7.66
CA GLN A 72 4.29 0.76 -6.33
C GLN A 72 4.73 1.79 -5.28
N ASP A 73 5.82 2.51 -5.53
CA ASP A 73 6.32 3.55 -4.61
C ASP A 73 5.23 4.59 -4.26
N ALA A 74 4.38 4.94 -5.23
CA ALA A 74 3.30 5.89 -5.00
C ALA A 74 2.12 5.27 -4.23
N LEU A 75 1.86 3.98 -4.39
CA LEU A 75 0.83 3.26 -3.62
C LEU A 75 1.28 3.02 -2.18
N GLU A 76 2.54 2.63 -1.97
CA GLU A 76 3.15 2.51 -0.65
C GLU A 76 3.13 3.85 0.08
N ALA A 77 3.57 4.93 -0.57
CA ALA A 77 3.50 6.26 0.03
C ALA A 77 2.07 6.74 0.31
N ALA A 78 1.06 6.24 -0.41
CA ALA A 78 -0.33 6.55 -0.09
C ALA A 78 -0.76 5.82 1.20
N ASP A 79 -0.47 4.52 1.29
CA ASP A 79 -0.79 3.68 2.45
C ASP A 79 -0.05 4.17 3.71
N ASP A 80 1.23 4.52 3.62
CA ASP A 80 2.01 5.11 4.71
C ASP A 80 1.37 6.39 5.26
N MET A 81 0.80 7.23 4.38
CA MET A 81 0.13 8.46 4.81
C MET A 81 -1.21 8.18 5.47
N GLU A 82 -1.89 7.10 5.09
CA GLU A 82 -3.12 6.66 5.77
C GLU A 82 -2.80 6.16 7.17
N ASP A 83 -1.82 5.28 7.30
CA ASP A 83 -1.40 4.70 8.58
C ASP A 83 -0.90 5.78 9.54
N TYR A 84 -0.20 6.79 9.03
CA TYR A 84 0.26 7.90 9.85
C TYR A 84 -0.88 8.67 10.55
N TYR A 85 -2.07 8.69 9.96
CA TYR A 85 -3.23 9.44 10.44
C TYR A 85 -4.37 8.55 10.96
N GLU A 86 -4.15 7.24 11.13
CA GLU A 86 -5.22 6.27 11.47
C GLU A 86 -5.99 6.60 12.75
N ASP A 87 -5.29 7.21 13.72
CA ASP A 87 -5.84 7.56 15.04
C ASP A 87 -6.47 8.96 15.09
N ASP A 88 -6.37 9.75 14.02
CA ASP A 88 -6.88 11.13 13.97
C ASP A 88 -8.11 11.25 13.04
N PRO A 89 -9.33 11.30 13.60
CA PRO A 89 -10.55 11.38 12.81
C PRO A 89 -10.74 12.74 12.10
N GLU A 90 -9.98 13.77 12.48
CA GLU A 90 -10.01 15.11 11.86
C GLU A 90 -8.80 15.36 10.95
N ALA A 91 -7.97 14.34 10.71
CA ALA A 91 -6.80 14.45 9.86
C ALA A 91 -7.15 14.79 8.40
N ASP A 92 -6.21 15.48 7.76
CA ASP A 92 -6.26 15.80 6.35
C ASP A 92 -5.49 14.75 5.52
N PHE A 93 -6.24 13.96 4.75
CA PHE A 93 -5.72 12.90 3.89
C PHE A 93 -5.37 13.39 2.47
N SER A 94 -5.20 14.71 2.28
CA SER A 94 -4.81 15.31 1.00
C SER A 94 -3.49 14.74 0.45
N ALA A 95 -2.54 14.40 1.32
CA ALA A 95 -1.28 13.76 0.93
C ALA A 95 -1.51 12.35 0.34
N ALA A 96 -2.34 11.51 0.98
CA ALA A 96 -2.68 10.19 0.46
C ALA A 96 -3.39 10.29 -0.90
N ALA A 97 -4.36 11.22 -1.04
CA ALA A 97 -5.04 11.48 -2.31
C ALA A 97 -4.06 11.90 -3.42
N LEU A 98 -3.05 12.72 -3.10
CA LEU A 98 -2.00 13.10 -4.05
C LEU A 98 -1.16 11.91 -4.49
N PHE A 99 -0.82 11.00 -3.59
CA PHE A 99 -0.06 9.80 -3.92
C PHE A 99 -0.86 8.81 -4.77
N TYR A 100 -2.17 8.63 -4.51
CA TYR A 100 -3.05 7.88 -5.41
C TYR A 100 -3.14 8.49 -6.82
N ALA A 101 -3.26 9.81 -6.93
CA ALA A 101 -3.21 10.50 -8.23
C ALA A 101 -1.86 10.29 -8.93
N LYS A 102 -0.76 10.27 -8.18
CA LYS A 102 0.58 10.02 -8.72
C LYS A 102 0.71 8.59 -9.25
N ALA A 103 0.16 7.60 -8.56
CA ALA A 103 0.13 6.22 -9.03
C ALA A 103 -0.66 6.10 -10.36
N LEU A 104 -1.85 6.73 -10.45
CA LEU A 104 -2.61 6.81 -11.70
C LEU A 104 -1.83 7.51 -12.82
N LEU A 105 -1.10 8.59 -12.50
CA LEU A 105 -0.26 9.31 -13.46
C LEU A 105 0.88 8.44 -13.99
N GLU A 106 1.50 7.60 -13.15
CA GLU A 106 2.52 6.65 -13.60
C GLU A 106 1.93 5.60 -14.56
N ALA A 107 0.72 5.10 -14.31
CA ALA A 107 0.02 4.23 -15.25
C ALA A 107 -0.23 4.93 -16.60
N CYS A 108 -0.71 6.19 -16.58
CA CYS A 108 -0.89 6.99 -17.81
C CYS A 108 0.44 7.22 -18.55
N ARG A 109 1.50 7.57 -17.83
CA ARG A 109 2.83 7.76 -18.40
C ARG A 109 3.35 6.49 -19.04
N HIS A 110 3.11 5.35 -18.42
CA HIS A 110 3.58 4.07 -18.93
C HIS A 110 2.88 3.71 -20.25
N ALA A 111 1.55 3.56 -20.21
CA ALA A 111 0.79 3.03 -21.34
C ALA A 111 0.41 4.08 -22.39
N LEU A 112 0.09 5.31 -21.98
CA LEU A 112 -0.59 6.26 -22.86
C LEU A 112 0.34 7.30 -23.49
N TYR A 113 1.52 7.51 -22.91
CA TYR A 113 2.42 8.56 -23.38
C TYR A 113 2.80 8.39 -24.85
N GLU A 114 3.19 7.19 -25.28
CA GLU A 114 3.62 6.97 -26.67
C GLU A 114 2.44 7.00 -27.66
N PRO A 115 1.30 6.32 -27.42
CA PRO A 115 0.12 6.44 -28.28
C PRO A 115 -0.36 7.88 -28.48
N ILE A 116 -0.44 8.66 -27.39
CA ILE A 116 -0.88 10.06 -27.45
C ILE A 116 0.15 10.93 -28.16
N LYS A 117 1.44 10.77 -27.85
CA LYS A 117 2.49 11.57 -28.47
C LYS A 117 2.59 11.34 -29.97
N THR A 118 2.51 10.08 -30.41
CA THR A 118 2.65 9.69 -31.81
C THR A 118 1.41 10.01 -32.63
N THR A 119 0.22 9.77 -32.08
CA THR A 119 -1.05 9.94 -32.81
C THR A 119 -1.56 11.37 -32.77
N LEU A 120 -1.55 12.00 -31.60
CA LEU A 120 -2.18 13.31 -31.40
C LEU A 120 -1.18 14.47 -31.50
N ALA A 121 0.10 14.20 -31.21
CA ALA A 121 1.18 15.19 -31.12
C ALA A 121 0.73 16.55 -30.52
N PRO A 122 0.05 16.57 -29.36
CA PRO A 122 -0.61 17.78 -28.89
C PRO A 122 0.42 18.87 -28.56
N LYS A 123 0.08 20.13 -28.89
CA LYS A 123 0.95 21.27 -28.59
C LYS A 123 1.19 21.33 -27.08
N GLY A 124 2.46 21.33 -26.67
CA GLY A 124 2.84 21.37 -25.26
C GLY A 124 2.95 20.00 -24.57
N PHE A 125 2.79 18.89 -25.31
CA PHE A 125 3.09 17.55 -24.79
C PHE A 125 4.62 17.41 -24.59
N GLY A 126 5.06 17.79 -23.40
CA GLY A 126 6.46 17.81 -23.01
C GLY A 126 7.05 16.42 -22.79
N PRO A 127 8.24 16.33 -22.18
CA PRO A 127 8.84 15.06 -21.80
C PRO A 127 7.91 14.25 -20.89
N LYS A 128 7.95 12.91 -21.01
CA LYS A 128 7.14 11.95 -20.21
C LYS A 128 7.11 12.30 -18.71
N ALA A 129 8.26 12.63 -18.13
CA ALA A 129 8.40 12.97 -16.72
C ALA A 129 7.71 14.29 -16.29
N CYS A 130 7.38 15.17 -17.23
CA CYS A 130 6.75 16.47 -16.98
C CYS A 130 5.25 16.48 -17.31
N THR A 131 4.68 15.33 -17.70
CA THR A 131 3.25 15.21 -17.96
C THR A 131 2.43 15.23 -16.67
N THR A 132 1.16 15.63 -16.74
CA THR A 132 0.21 15.68 -15.62
C THR A 132 -1.10 15.00 -16.03
N LEU A 133 -1.96 14.65 -15.08
CA LEU A 133 -3.28 14.08 -15.38
C LEU A 133 -4.09 15.02 -16.30
N ALA A 134 -3.98 16.34 -16.10
CA ALA A 134 -4.60 17.36 -16.95
C ALA A 134 -4.20 17.23 -18.42
N ILE A 135 -2.91 17.07 -18.69
CA ILE A 135 -2.40 16.93 -20.05
C ILE A 135 -3.00 15.69 -20.72
N TYR A 136 -3.12 14.57 -20.00
CA TYR A 136 -3.76 13.36 -20.53
C TYR A 136 -5.27 13.58 -20.74
N ARG A 137 -5.99 14.15 -19.77
CA ARG A 137 -7.43 14.46 -19.91
C ARG A 137 -7.70 15.35 -21.13
N ASP A 138 -6.92 16.40 -21.29
CA ASP A 138 -7.11 17.40 -22.35
C ASP A 138 -6.80 16.83 -23.74
N ALA A 139 -5.86 15.88 -23.82
CA ALA A 139 -5.60 15.12 -25.04
C ALA A 139 -6.79 14.23 -25.44
N LEU A 140 -7.55 13.71 -24.46
CA LEU A 140 -8.75 12.89 -24.69
C LEU A 140 -10.00 13.75 -24.99
N ASN A 141 -9.89 14.77 -25.84
CA ASN A 141 -11.06 15.44 -26.40
C ASN A 141 -11.72 14.56 -27.48
N GLU A 142 -12.89 14.96 -28.01
CA GLU A 142 -13.66 14.15 -28.97
C GLU A 142 -12.81 13.76 -30.19
N ASP A 143 -12.15 14.74 -30.81
CA ASP A 143 -11.25 14.51 -31.95
C ASP A 143 -10.06 13.61 -31.59
N GLY A 144 -9.49 13.79 -30.39
CA GLY A 144 -8.35 13.00 -29.92
C GLY A 144 -8.72 11.55 -29.66
N ILE A 145 -9.90 11.29 -29.10
CA ILE A 145 -10.41 9.93 -28.90
C ILE A 145 -10.65 9.26 -30.25
N HIS A 146 -11.29 9.96 -31.20
CA HIS A 146 -11.50 9.42 -32.54
C HIS A 146 -10.19 9.08 -33.24
N ALA A 147 -9.20 9.98 -33.19
CA ALA A 147 -7.90 9.73 -33.80
C ALA A 147 -7.14 8.55 -33.16
N LEU A 148 -7.22 8.38 -31.83
CA LEU A 148 -6.63 7.21 -31.14
C LEU A 148 -7.30 5.90 -31.58
N VAL A 149 -8.63 5.88 -31.65
CA VAL A 149 -9.39 4.71 -32.10
C VAL A 149 -9.09 4.38 -33.57
N ASP A 150 -9.04 5.39 -34.44
CA ASP A 150 -8.71 5.23 -35.86
C ASP A 150 -7.28 4.72 -36.07
N ALA A 151 -6.36 5.07 -35.16
CA ALA A 151 -4.99 4.55 -35.12
C ALA A 151 -4.89 3.13 -34.52
N GLY A 152 -6.00 2.54 -34.08
CA GLY A 152 -6.06 1.19 -33.52
C GLY A 152 -5.71 1.12 -32.04
N HIS A 153 -5.78 2.23 -31.30
CA HIS A 153 -5.57 2.25 -29.86
C HIS A 153 -6.90 2.19 -29.12
N GLY A 154 -7.22 1.02 -28.54
CA GLY A 154 -8.38 0.81 -27.67
C GLY A 154 -9.74 1.17 -28.29
N GLU A 155 -10.78 1.19 -27.45
CA GLU A 155 -12.14 1.52 -27.86
C GLU A 155 -12.59 2.90 -27.34
N SER A 156 -13.49 3.55 -28.09
CA SER A 156 -14.04 4.87 -27.72
C SER A 156 -14.65 4.89 -26.32
N ALA A 157 -15.37 3.83 -25.93
CA ALA A 157 -15.96 3.71 -24.60
C ALA A 157 -14.89 3.74 -23.50
N GLY A 158 -13.82 2.95 -23.65
CA GLY A 158 -12.71 2.91 -22.69
C GLY A 158 -12.03 4.27 -22.53
N TRP A 159 -11.81 5.00 -23.64
CA TRP A 159 -11.23 6.34 -23.60
C TRP A 159 -12.15 7.36 -22.91
N MET A 160 -13.46 7.30 -23.15
CA MET A 160 -14.42 8.18 -22.49
C MET A 160 -14.46 7.93 -20.98
N GLU A 161 -14.43 6.67 -20.56
CA GLU A 161 -14.38 6.29 -19.14
C GLU A 161 -13.07 6.73 -18.49
N LEU A 162 -11.93 6.53 -19.16
CA LEU A 162 -10.65 7.01 -18.67
C LEU A 162 -10.64 8.54 -18.54
N LYS A 163 -11.14 9.28 -19.53
CA LYS A 163 -11.27 10.74 -19.45
C LYS A 163 -12.10 11.16 -18.25
N ALA A 164 -13.22 10.48 -18.01
CA ALA A 164 -14.09 10.75 -16.86
C ALA A 164 -13.38 10.45 -15.52
N LEU A 165 -12.60 9.38 -15.45
CA LEU A 165 -11.77 9.06 -14.29
C LEU A 165 -10.71 10.15 -14.04
N LEU A 166 -9.99 10.57 -15.07
CA LEU A 166 -8.97 11.62 -14.98
C LEU A 166 -9.57 12.94 -14.50
N ALA A 167 -10.68 13.38 -15.10
CA ALA A 167 -11.37 14.59 -14.69
C ALA A 167 -11.86 14.53 -13.24
N TRP A 168 -12.36 13.37 -12.81
CA TRP A 168 -12.79 13.17 -11.44
C TRP A 168 -11.60 13.17 -10.45
N MET A 169 -10.46 12.59 -10.81
CA MET A 169 -9.29 12.57 -9.93
C MET A 169 -8.66 13.96 -9.82
N GLU A 170 -8.66 14.74 -10.90
CA GLU A 170 -8.23 16.14 -10.84
C GLU A 170 -9.10 17.00 -9.93
N LEU A 171 -10.40 16.73 -9.87
CA LEU A 171 -11.27 17.38 -8.89
C LEU A 171 -10.82 17.05 -7.46
N GLN A 172 -10.43 15.80 -7.18
CA GLN A 172 -9.91 15.45 -5.86
C GLN A 172 -8.57 16.11 -5.57
N LEU A 173 -7.69 16.26 -6.57
CA LEU A 173 -6.45 17.03 -6.43
C LEU A 173 -6.70 18.51 -6.15
N GLN A 174 -7.68 19.13 -6.82
CA GLN A 174 -8.06 20.50 -6.53
C GLN A 174 -8.62 20.64 -5.12
N ARG A 175 -9.42 19.68 -4.66
CA ARG A 175 -9.86 19.65 -3.25
C ARG A 175 -8.68 19.52 -2.31
N ALA A 176 -7.73 18.62 -2.58
CA ALA A 176 -6.53 18.46 -1.77
C ALA A 176 -5.60 19.68 -1.76
N GLU A 177 -5.66 20.54 -2.77
CA GLU A 177 -4.87 21.79 -2.85
C GLU A 177 -5.53 22.95 -2.09
N TYR A 178 -6.85 23.06 -2.15
CA TYR A 178 -7.60 24.24 -1.69
C TYR A 178 -8.52 23.99 -0.49
N ASP A 179 -8.70 22.74 -0.09
CA ASP A 179 -9.59 22.27 0.99
C ASP A 179 -8.95 21.04 1.67
N VAL A 180 -9.72 20.33 2.51
CA VAL A 180 -9.33 19.11 3.19
C VAL A 180 -9.94 17.88 2.52
N ILE A 181 -9.19 16.77 2.51
CA ILE A 181 -9.73 15.44 2.20
C ILE A 181 -9.96 14.70 3.51
N ALA A 182 -11.22 14.56 3.92
CA ALA A 182 -11.56 13.77 5.10
C ALA A 182 -11.47 12.27 4.79
N TYR A 183 -11.36 11.43 5.81
CA TYR A 183 -11.29 9.98 5.65
C TYR A 183 -12.44 9.37 4.80
N PRO A 184 -13.71 9.79 4.93
CA PRO A 184 -14.77 9.28 4.06
C PRO A 184 -14.57 9.62 2.58
N ASP A 185 -14.01 10.80 2.27
CA ASP A 185 -13.68 11.17 0.90
C ASP A 185 -12.53 10.29 0.36
N LEU A 186 -11.53 10.02 1.20
CA LEU A 186 -10.45 9.10 0.85
C LEU A 186 -10.97 7.68 0.56
N LEU A 187 -11.93 7.17 1.33
CA LEU A 187 -12.55 5.87 1.05
C LEU A 187 -13.23 5.85 -0.33
N VAL A 188 -13.89 6.93 -0.75
CA VAL A 188 -14.44 7.05 -2.11
C VAL A 188 -13.33 7.02 -3.16
N ILE A 189 -12.16 7.61 -2.86
CA ILE A 189 -10.98 7.53 -3.73
C ILE A 189 -10.47 6.10 -3.86
N LYS A 190 -10.30 5.41 -2.74
CA LYS A 190 -9.85 4.01 -2.72
C LYS A 190 -10.83 3.09 -3.44
N GLN A 191 -12.12 3.26 -3.20
CA GLN A 191 -13.15 2.49 -3.90
C GLN A 191 -13.00 2.63 -5.42
N LYS A 192 -12.93 3.86 -5.92
CA LYS A 192 -12.89 4.12 -7.36
C LYS A 192 -11.56 3.70 -8.02
N LEU A 193 -10.44 3.86 -7.31
CA LEU A 193 -9.12 3.54 -7.88
C LEU A 193 -8.73 2.08 -7.68
N LEU A 194 -8.96 1.51 -6.50
CA LEU A 194 -8.48 0.19 -6.09
C LEU A 194 -9.54 -0.88 -6.23
N GLU A 195 -10.75 -0.68 -5.72
CA GLU A 195 -11.82 -1.70 -5.75
C GLU A 195 -12.39 -1.83 -7.17
N GLU A 196 -12.77 -0.71 -7.79
CA GLU A 196 -13.24 -0.65 -9.17
C GLU A 196 -12.10 -0.80 -10.20
N LYS A 197 -10.85 -0.96 -9.74
CA LYS A 197 -9.64 -1.10 -10.57
C LYS A 197 -9.44 0.07 -11.55
N GLY A 198 -9.95 1.26 -11.23
CA GLY A 198 -9.78 2.46 -12.04
C GLY A 198 -8.31 2.81 -12.27
N ILE A 199 -7.44 2.54 -11.29
CA ILE A 199 -6.00 2.84 -11.39
C ILE A 199 -5.28 2.04 -12.48
N LEU A 200 -5.81 0.86 -12.84
CA LEU A 200 -5.26 -0.01 -13.88
C LEU A 200 -5.83 0.29 -15.26
N ARG A 201 -6.85 1.16 -15.35
CA ARG A 201 -7.54 1.43 -16.62
C ARG A 201 -6.62 1.92 -17.73
N PRO A 202 -5.62 2.79 -17.48
CA PRO A 202 -4.65 3.16 -18.52
C PRO A 202 -3.93 1.97 -19.16
N LEU A 203 -3.64 0.93 -18.37
CA LEU A 203 -2.89 -0.25 -18.82
C LEU A 203 -3.73 -1.19 -19.68
N ARG A 204 -5.06 -1.11 -19.55
CA ARG A 204 -6.02 -1.93 -20.33
C ARG A 204 -6.42 -1.28 -21.66
N MET A 205 -5.87 -0.11 -21.98
CA MET A 205 -6.13 0.56 -23.26
C MET A 205 -5.32 -0.02 -24.42
N GLU A 206 -4.35 -0.89 -24.13
CA GLU A 206 -3.51 -1.58 -25.12
C GLU A 206 -4.08 -2.92 -25.59
N GLU A 207 -5.11 -3.45 -24.91
CA GLU A 207 -5.82 -4.70 -25.25
C GLU A 207 -6.97 -4.45 -26.23
#